data_AF-A0A536AB42-F1
#
_entry.id   AF-A0A536AB42-F1
#
_cell.length_a   1.000
_cell.length_b   1.000
_cell.length_c   1.000
_cell.angle_alpha   90.00
_cell.angle_beta   90.00
_cell.angle_gamma   90.00
#
_symmetry.space_group_name_H-M   'P 1'
#
loop_
_entity.id
_entity.type
_entity.pdbx_description
1 polymer ?
#
loop_
_entity_poly.entity_id
_entity_poly.type
_entity_poly.pdbx_seq_one_letter_code
_entity_poly.pdbx_strand_id
1 'polypeptide(L)'
;MTSIEGAILIWLAIGAGIAGGVFIVARSAVQLGSVAYRVMERQLSRGAATRETALISLVLLAALLVTAVIAGYAIFAIFGSLLESGGAINTLNNGS
;
A
#
# COMPACT_ATOMS: atom_id res chain seq x y z
N MET A 1 -23.01 -18.14 6.01
CA MET A 1 -21.90 -18.62 5.16
C MET A 1 -21.53 -17.58 4.10
N THR A 2 -22.49 -16.93 3.44
CA THR A 2 -22.28 -15.91 2.40
C THR A 2 -21.54 -14.63 2.82
N SER A 3 -21.60 -14.22 4.09
CA SER A 3 -20.98 -12.97 4.58
C SER A 3 -19.45 -13.05 4.66
N ILE A 4 -18.89 -14.20 5.01
CA ILE A 4 -17.44 -14.39 5.20
C ILE A 4 -16.73 -14.48 3.85
N GLU A 5 -17.30 -15.20 2.88
CA GLU A 5 -16.76 -15.29 1.52
C GLU A 5 -16.76 -13.93 0.83
N GLY A 6 -17.83 -13.14 0.99
CA GLY A 6 -17.87 -11.76 0.50
C GLY A 6 -16.80 -10.87 1.13
N ALA A 7 -16.58 -10.98 2.44
CA ALA A 7 -15.53 -10.23 3.13
C ALA A 7 -14.12 -10.61 2.64
N ILE A 8 -13.86 -11.89 2.40
CA ILE A 8 -12.57 -12.38 1.86
C ILE A 8 -12.33 -11.84 0.46
N LEU A 9 -13.35 -11.83 -0.41
CA LEU A 9 -13.25 -11.30 -1.77
C LEU A 9 -13.00 -9.79 -1.79
N ILE A 10 -13.66 -9.03 -0.91
CA ILE A 10 -13.43 -7.58 -0.77
C ILE A 10 -11.98 -7.33 -0.33
N TRP A 11 -11.49 -8.12 0.64
CA TRP A 11 -10.12 -8.00 1.10
C TRP A 11 -9.10 -8.31 -0.01
N LEU A 12 -9.33 -9.39 -0.76
CA LEU A 12 -8.51 -9.76 -1.92
C LEU A 12 -8.51 -8.68 -3.00
N ALA A 13 -9.66 -8.10 -3.30
CA ALA A 13 -9.78 -7.02 -4.28
C ALA A 13 -9.02 -5.76 -3.84
N ILE A 14 -9.09 -5.40 -2.56
CA ILE A 14 -8.34 -4.28 -1.98
C ILE A 14 -6.83 -4.57 -2.08
N GLY A 15 -6.38 -5.74 -1.62
CA GLY A 15 -4.97 -6.13 -1.68
C GLY A 15 -4.41 -6.16 -3.10
N ALA A 16 -5.17 -6.72 -4.05
CA ALA A 16 -4.80 -6.76 -5.47
C ALA A 16 -4.76 -5.36 -6.09
N GLY A 17 -5.71 -4.49 -5.75
CA GLY A 17 -5.74 -3.10 -6.22
C GLY A 17 -4.54 -2.30 -5.74
N ILE A 18 -4.13 -2.50 -4.49
CA ILE A 18 -2.95 -1.84 -3.92
C ILE A 18 -1.67 -2.33 -4.59
N ALA A 19 -1.49 -3.64 -4.69
CA ALA A 19 -0.31 -4.22 -5.35
C ALA A 19 -0.21 -3.81 -6.82
N GLY A 20 -1.33 -3.83 -7.54
CA GLY A 20 -1.42 -3.39 -8.94
C GLY A 20 -1.15 -1.89 -9.10
N GLY A 21 -1.70 -1.05 -8.23
CA GLY A 21 -1.49 0.40 -8.25
C GLY A 21 -0.03 0.78 -8.01
N VAL A 22 0.62 0.18 -7.02
CA VAL A 22 2.06 0.40 -6.74
C VAL A 22 2.91 -0.05 -7.92
N PHE A 23 2.61 -1.21 -8.51
CA PHE A 23 3.34 -1.72 -9.67
C PHE A 23 3.26 -0.76 -10.86
N ILE A 24 2.08 -0.24 -11.17
CA ILE A 24 1.88 0.71 -12.28
C ILE A 24 2.66 2.01 -12.04
N VAL A 25 2.60 2.58 -10.84
CA VAL A 25 3.33 3.81 -10.49
C VAL A 25 4.83 3.58 -10.60
N ALA A 26 5.35 2.49 -10.02
CA ALA A 26 6.77 2.16 -10.09
C ALA A 26 7.23 1.93 -11.53
N ARG A 27 6.47 1.17 -12.32
CA ARG A 27 6.76 0.90 -13.73
C ARG A 27 6.79 2.19 -14.56
N SER A 28 5.84 3.09 -14.33
CA SER A 28 5.74 4.38 -15.02
C SER A 28 6.89 5.30 -14.64
N ALA A 29 7.25 5.36 -13.35
CA ALA A 29 8.40 6.12 -12.86
C ALA A 29 9.72 5.63 -13.46
N VAL A 30 9.92 4.31 -13.58
CA VAL A 30 11.12 3.72 -14.20
C VAL A 30 11.18 4.03 -15.70
N GLN A 31 10.04 3.97 -16.41
CA GLN A 31 10.01 4.33 -17.84
C GLN A 31 10.32 5.81 -18.06
N LEU A 32 9.70 6.71 -17.29
CA LEU A 32 9.99 8.14 -17.36
C LEU A 32 11.44 8.44 -16.96
N GLY A 33 11.95 7.80 -15.91
CA GLY A 33 13.34 7.93 -15.46
C GLY A 33 14.34 7.45 -16.50
N SER A 34 14.11 6.32 -17.16
CA SER A 34 15.02 5.82 -18.22
C SER A 34 15.04 6.67 -19.48
N VAL A 35 13.90 7.29 -19.86
CA VAL A 35 13.83 8.24 -20.96
C VAL A 35 14.53 9.55 -20.58
N ALA A 36 14.26 10.07 -19.37
CA ALA A 36 14.91 11.26 -18.85
C ALA A 36 16.43 11.05 -18.73
N TYR A 37 16.87 9.92 -18.18
CA TYR A 37 18.28 9.56 -18.04
C TYR A 37 18.99 9.51 -19.40
N ARG A 38 18.41 8.94 -20.46
CA ARG A 38 19.02 8.96 -21.81
C ARG A 38 19.17 10.36 -22.39
N VAL A 39 18.28 11.28 -22.03
CA VAL A 39 18.36 12.70 -22.43
C VAL A 39 19.38 13.44 -21.55
N MET A 40 19.43 13.11 -20.27
CA MET A 40 20.35 13.65 -19.27
C MET A 40 21.80 13.17 -19.48
N GLU A 41 22.03 11.92 -19.83
CA GLU A 41 23.36 11.33 -20.09
C GLU A 41 24.08 12.00 -21.26
N ARG A 42 23.31 12.61 -22.19
CA ARG A 42 23.86 13.48 -23.24
C ARG A 42 24.25 14.88 -22.75
N GLN A 43 23.95 15.26 -21.50
CA GLN A 43 23.99 16.65 -21.02
C GLN A 43 24.48 16.86 -19.56
N LEU A 44 24.62 15.85 -18.68
CA LEU A 44 24.63 16.13 -17.23
C LEU A 44 25.95 16.08 -16.45
N SER A 45 26.29 17.31 -16.03
CA SER A 45 26.93 17.75 -14.79
C SER A 45 26.44 17.03 -13.51
N ARG A 46 27.36 16.88 -12.54
CA ARG A 46 27.19 16.15 -11.25
C ARG A 46 25.92 16.48 -10.44
N GLY A 47 25.28 17.63 -10.67
CA GLY A 47 24.11 18.09 -9.90
C GLY A 47 22.81 17.32 -10.11
N ALA A 48 22.51 16.80 -11.31
CA ALA A 48 21.26 16.06 -11.51
C ALA A 48 21.32 14.62 -10.98
N ALA A 49 22.51 13.99 -10.98
CA ALA A 49 22.68 12.68 -10.37
C ALA A 49 22.23 12.68 -8.89
N THR A 50 22.54 13.76 -8.16
CA THR A 50 22.09 13.94 -6.78
C THR A 50 20.57 14.12 -6.67
N ARG A 51 19.94 14.86 -7.61
CA ARG A 51 18.48 15.05 -7.63
C ARG A 51 17.72 13.77 -7.97
N GLU A 52 18.17 12.99 -8.94
CA GLU A 52 17.52 11.72 -9.29
C GLU A 52 17.62 10.70 -8.15
N THR A 53 18.80 10.59 -7.54
CA THR A 53 18.98 9.71 -6.37
C THR A 53 18.05 10.11 -5.23
N ALA A 54 17.92 11.42 -4.96
CA ALA A 54 17.01 11.94 -3.95
C ALA A 54 15.54 11.61 -4.28
N LEU A 55 15.12 11.77 -5.54
CA LEU A 55 13.75 11.43 -5.97
C LEU A 55 13.45 9.93 -5.82
N ILE A 56 14.39 9.07 -6.19
CA ILE A 56 14.24 7.61 -6.05
C ILE A 56 14.13 7.21 -4.58
N SER A 57 14.98 7.77 -3.70
CA SER A 57 14.88 7.54 -2.25
C SER A 57 13.55 8.01 -1.67
N LEU A 58 13.01 9.15 -2.15
CA LEU A 58 11.73 9.67 -1.71
C LEU A 58 10.57 8.76 -2.15
N VAL A 59 10.60 8.25 -3.38
CA VAL A 59 9.62 7.28 -3.89
C VAL A 59 9.66 5.99 -3.08
N LEU A 60 10.84 5.48 -2.74
CA LEU A 60 11.00 4.30 -1.89
C LEU A 60 10.40 4.51 -0.50
N LEU A 61 10.67 5.66 0.13
CA LEU A 61 10.08 6.01 1.43
C LEU A 61 8.55 6.13 1.34
N ALA A 62 8.03 6.78 0.30
CA ALA A 62 6.59 6.93 0.10
C ALA A 62 5.91 5.57 -0.09
N ALA A 63 6.49 4.67 -0.89
CA ALA A 63 5.97 3.32 -1.09
C ALA A 63 5.94 2.53 0.23
N LEU A 64 6.97 2.66 1.06
CA LEU A 64 7.07 1.99 2.35
C LEU A 64 6.04 2.54 3.35
N LEU A 65 5.84 3.86 3.38
CA LEU A 65 4.85 4.52 4.21
C LEU A 65 3.42 4.14 3.81
N VAL A 66 3.10 4.14 2.51
CA VAL A 66 1.79 3.72 2.00
C VAL A 66 1.49 2.27 2.40
N THR A 67 2.48 1.38 2.26
CA THR A 67 2.34 -0.02 2.66
C THR A 67 2.08 -0.16 4.16
N ALA A 68 2.80 0.61 5.00
CA ALA A 68 2.62 0.60 6.45
C ALA A 68 1.23 1.12 6.88
N VAL A 69 0.72 2.18 6.24
CA VAL A 69 -0.62 2.73 6.52
C VAL A 69 -1.72 1.73 6.18
N ILE A 70 -1.61 1.09 5.02
CA ILE A 70 -2.55 0.07 4.56
C ILE A 70 -2.56 -1.13 5.52
N ALA A 71 -1.37 -1.63 5.89
CA ALA A 71 -1.24 -2.71 6.84
C ALA A 71 -1.82 -2.33 8.21
N GLY A 72 -1.59 -1.10 8.67
CA GLY A 72 -2.16 -0.58 9.92
C GLY A 72 -3.69 -0.53 9.88
N TYR A 73 -4.28 -0.04 8.80
CA TYR A 73 -5.73 0.00 8.63
C TYR A 73 -6.35 -1.41 8.60
N ALA A 74 -5.71 -2.33 7.88
CA ALA A 74 -6.07 -3.74 7.83
C ALA A 74 -6.11 -4.38 9.22
N ILE A 75 -5.04 -4.19 10.00
CA ILE A 75 -4.93 -4.70 11.37
C ILE A 75 -6.04 -4.09 12.23
N PHE A 76 -6.24 -2.77 12.17
CA PHE A 76 -7.27 -2.09 12.95
C PHE A 76 -8.68 -2.60 12.62
N ALA A 77 -9.01 -2.80 11.35
CA ALA A 77 -10.31 -3.34 10.92
C ALA A 77 -10.54 -4.77 11.45
N ILE A 78 -9.51 -5.64 11.41
CA ILE A 78 -9.60 -7.00 11.95
C ILE A 78 -9.82 -6.96 13.46
N PHE A 79 -9.03 -6.18 14.21
CA PHE A 79 -9.20 -6.06 15.66
C PHE A 79 -10.56 -5.45 16.04
N GLY A 80 -11.07 -4.48 15.27
CA GLY A 80 -12.42 -3.94 15.45
C GLY A 80 -13.49 -5.01 15.29
N SER A 81 -13.41 -5.82 14.22
CA SER A 81 -14.36 -6.91 13.99
C SER A 81 -14.31 -8.00 15.07
N LEU A 82 -13.11 -8.29 15.61
CA LEU A 82 -12.93 -9.22 16.71
C LEU A 82 -13.51 -8.67 18.02
N LEU A 83 -13.37 -7.36 18.28
CA LEU A 83 -13.90 -6.71 19.47
C LEU A 83 -15.43 -6.65 19.45
N GLU A 84 -16.04 -6.34 18.31
CA GLU A 84 -17.49 -6.35 18.12
C GLU A 84 -18.08 -7.76 18.30
N SER A 85 -17.41 -8.77 17.74
CA SER A 85 -17.80 -10.17 17.90
C SER A 85 -17.62 -10.68 19.34
N GLY A 86 -16.56 -10.25 20.03
CA GLY A 86 -16.28 -10.60 21.43
C GLY A 86 -17.22 -9.92 22.43
N GLY A 87 -17.61 -8.67 22.17
CA GLY A 87 -18.59 -7.93 22.98
C GLY A 87 -19.99 -8.54 22.92
N ALA A 88 -20.44 -8.95 21.73
CA ALA A 88 -21.72 -9.62 21.54
C ALA A 88 -21.83 -10.95 22.29
N ILE A 89 -20.74 -11.74 22.34
CA ILE A 89 -20.69 -13.01 23.08
C ILE A 89 -20.80 -12.77 24.60
N ASN A 90 -20.18 -11.71 25.12
CA ASN A 90 -20.19 -11.42 26.55
C ASN A 90 -21.55 -10.88 27.05
N THR A 91 -22.30 -10.15 26.21
CA THR A 91 -23.67 -9.71 26.50
C THR A 91 -24.68 -10.87 26.43
N LEU A 92 -24.50 -11.83 25.52
CA LEU A 92 -25.32 -13.05 25.44
C LEU A 92 -25.07 -13.99 26.63
N ASN A 93 -23.85 -14.05 27.17
CA ASN A 93 -23.49 -14.89 28.33
C ASN A 93 -23.95 -14.32 29.69
N ASN A 94 -24.11 -12.99 29.82
CA ASN A 94 -24.59 -12.36 31.07
C ASN A 94 -26.11 -12.19 31.13
N GLY A 95 -26.85 -12.80 30.19
CA GLY A 95 -28.31 -12.68 30.06
C GLY A 95 -29.12 -13.91 30.44
N SER A 96 -28.53 -14.90 31.14
CA SER A 96 -29.23 -16.08 31.66
C SER A 96 -29.47 -15.98 33.17
#